data_AF-F2JL31-F1
#
_entry.id   AF-F2JL31-F1
#
_cell.length_a   1.000
_cell.length_b   1.000
_cell.length_c   1.000
_cell.angle_alpha   90.00
_cell.angle_beta   90.00
_cell.angle_gamma   90.00
#
_symmetry.space_group_name_H-M   'P 1'
#
loop_
_entity.id
_entity.type
_entity.pdbx_description
1 polymer ?
#
loop_
_entity_poly.entity_id
_entity_poly.type
_entity_poly.pdbx_seq_one_letter_code
_entity_poly.pdbx_strand_id
1 'polypeptide(L)'
;MRHIKYIPNIMLSCLIAFGCVGCSGAEISQSEQNNLLEQNEELKAQLDKYLDKYNTTLEQYNQLLVENATLKEALDEYQEATIPTKVVGGFSATVRDVMPDYCLDFTTPQVAIVTCFQDGPFTIFIGEERAKGLTIGETYYFEFKETEIGRLTEKEFNNGWADPKKVIEQYGVPIETIRLAKEDELGLESLKVRFEISR
;
A
#
# COMPACT_ATOMS: atom_id res chain seq x y z
N MET A 1 -29.03 34.56 -19.88
CA MET A 1 -30.28 34.46 -20.66
C MET A 1 -31.26 33.60 -19.89
N ARG A 2 -32.50 34.11 -19.74
CA ARG A 2 -33.74 33.47 -19.26
C ARG A 2 -33.86 33.05 -17.79
N HIS A 3 -34.40 34.02 -17.04
CA HIS A 3 -35.31 33.84 -15.91
C HIS A 3 -36.48 32.90 -16.26
N ILE A 4 -36.87 32.02 -15.33
CA ILE A 4 -38.27 31.63 -15.16
C ILE A 4 -38.63 31.74 -13.67
N LYS A 5 -39.66 32.54 -13.44
CA LYS A 5 -40.18 33.00 -12.16
C LYS A 5 -41.20 32.00 -11.58
N TYR A 6 -41.21 31.95 -10.25
CA TYR A 6 -42.32 31.54 -9.39
C TYR A 6 -43.64 32.22 -9.79
N ILE A 7 -44.75 31.47 -9.89
CA ILE A 7 -46.13 32.00 -9.82
C ILE A 7 -47.01 30.97 -9.07
N PRO A 8 -47.64 31.33 -7.94
CA PRO A 8 -48.63 30.51 -7.25
C PRO A 8 -50.08 30.89 -7.60
N ASN A 9 -51.01 29.98 -7.28
CA ASN A 9 -52.46 30.14 -7.14
C ASN A 9 -53.27 30.69 -8.33
N ILE A 10 -53.98 29.78 -9.02
CA ILE A 10 -55.28 30.08 -9.61
C ILE A 10 -56.28 29.08 -9.04
N MET A 11 -57.13 29.60 -8.14
CA MET A 11 -58.43 29.05 -7.78
C MET A 11 -59.22 28.76 -9.07
N LEU A 12 -59.48 27.47 -9.34
CA LEU A 12 -60.47 27.07 -10.34
C LEU A 12 -61.58 26.28 -9.63
N SER A 13 -62.42 27.03 -8.93
CA SER A 13 -63.75 26.61 -8.51
C SER A 13 -64.62 26.41 -9.75
N CYS A 14 -64.58 25.22 -10.36
CA CYS A 14 -65.57 24.82 -11.34
C CYS A 14 -66.77 24.23 -10.61
N LEU A 15 -67.82 25.04 -10.49
CA LEU A 15 -69.20 24.59 -10.37
C LEU A 15 -69.45 23.46 -11.38
N ILE A 16 -69.76 22.26 -10.91
CA ILE A 16 -70.45 21.25 -11.72
C ILE A 16 -71.89 21.23 -11.23
N ALA A 17 -72.71 22.05 -11.88
CA ALA A 17 -74.16 21.91 -11.89
C ALA A 17 -74.51 20.88 -12.97
N PHE A 18 -75.02 19.72 -12.59
CA PHE A 18 -75.73 18.83 -13.51
C PHE A 18 -77.00 18.31 -12.83
N GLY A 19 -78.14 18.84 -13.29
CA GLY A 19 -79.44 18.22 -13.15
C GLY A 19 -79.61 17.12 -14.20
N CYS A 20 -80.17 16.00 -13.75
CA CYS A 20 -80.53 14.76 -14.44
C CYS A 20 -81.05 14.89 -15.89
N VAL A 21 -80.70 13.94 -16.78
CA VAL A 21 -81.59 12.91 -17.41
C VAL A 21 -80.73 11.94 -18.27
N GLY A 22 -80.77 10.63 -17.97
CA GLY A 22 -80.75 9.56 -18.99
C GLY A 22 -79.47 8.75 -19.25
N CYS A 23 -79.42 7.56 -18.64
CA CYS A 23 -78.67 6.34 -19.01
C CYS A 23 -77.19 6.16 -18.56
N SER A 24 -77.08 5.38 -17.47
CA SER A 24 -75.99 4.48 -17.06
C SER A 24 -74.63 5.08 -16.68
N GLY A 25 -74.63 6.09 -15.81
CA GLY A 25 -73.52 6.25 -14.87
C GLY A 25 -73.82 5.36 -13.66
N ALA A 26 -73.04 4.30 -13.45
CA ALA A 26 -73.04 3.62 -12.16
C ALA A 26 -72.56 4.65 -11.13
N GLU A 27 -73.48 5.25 -10.38
CA GLU A 27 -73.13 6.01 -9.19
C GLU A 27 -72.46 5.02 -8.25
N ILE A 28 -71.12 5.09 -8.18
CA ILE A 28 -70.32 4.31 -7.26
C ILE A 28 -70.92 4.53 -5.88
N SER A 29 -71.40 3.45 -5.29
CA SER A 29 -72.00 3.47 -3.96
C SER A 29 -70.99 4.02 -2.95
N GLN A 30 -71.46 4.70 -1.91
CA GLN A 30 -70.59 5.22 -0.85
C GLN A 30 -69.71 4.11 -0.23
N SER A 31 -70.20 2.87 -0.22
CA SER A 31 -69.43 1.68 0.14
C SER A 31 -68.27 1.36 -0.80
N GLU A 32 -68.45 1.50 -2.11
CA GLU A 32 -67.38 1.28 -3.09
C GLU A 32 -66.33 2.41 -3.03
N GLN A 33 -66.75 3.66 -2.78
CA GLN A 33 -65.80 4.77 -2.54
C GLN A 33 -64.94 4.52 -1.29
N ASN A 34 -65.54 4.06 -0.20
CA ASN A 34 -64.82 3.74 1.03
C ASN A 34 -63.85 2.56 0.84
N ASN A 35 -64.25 1.52 0.09
CA ASN A 35 -63.39 0.37 -0.21
C ASN A 35 -62.17 0.78 -1.08
N LEU A 36 -62.39 1.63 -2.10
CA LEU A 36 -61.28 2.15 -2.91
C LEU A 36 -60.31 3.04 -2.12
N LEU A 37 -60.81 3.78 -1.12
CA LEU A 37 -59.95 4.56 -0.22
C LEU A 37 -59.10 3.63 0.65
N GLU A 38 -59.70 2.60 1.23
CA GLU A 38 -59.00 1.59 2.04
C GLU A 38 -57.91 0.87 1.23
N GLN A 39 -58.23 0.41 0.01
CA GLN A 39 -57.24 -0.18 -0.90
C GLN A 39 -56.10 0.78 -1.26
N ASN A 40 -56.39 2.08 -1.43
CA ASN A 40 -55.35 3.08 -1.69
C ASN A 40 -54.45 3.32 -0.48
N GLU A 41 -54.99 3.28 0.74
CA GLU A 41 -54.18 3.35 1.96
C GLU A 41 -53.31 2.11 2.12
N GLU A 42 -53.84 0.91 1.86
CA GLU A 42 -53.07 -0.34 1.85
C GLU A 42 -51.95 -0.34 0.82
N LEU A 43 -52.23 0.11 -0.41
CA LEU A 43 -51.23 0.20 -1.48
C LEU A 43 -50.11 1.19 -1.13
N LYS A 44 -50.43 2.33 -0.51
CA LYS A 44 -49.44 3.30 -0.02
C LYS A 44 -48.55 2.67 1.07
N ALA A 45 -49.16 2.00 2.04
CA ALA A 45 -48.42 1.32 3.10
C ALA A 45 -47.49 0.22 2.55
N GLN A 46 -47.93 -0.52 1.53
CA GLN A 46 -47.08 -1.49 0.83
C GLN A 46 -45.93 -0.81 0.11
N LEU A 47 -46.19 0.29 -0.62
CA LEU A 47 -45.15 1.04 -1.33
C LEU A 47 -44.08 1.57 -0.38
N ASP A 48 -44.48 2.15 0.76
CA ASP A 48 -43.57 2.65 1.78
C ASP A 48 -42.69 1.51 2.34
N LYS A 49 -43.29 0.34 2.60
CA LYS A 49 -42.56 -0.85 3.03
C LYS A 49 -41.55 -1.35 1.98
N TYR A 50 -41.92 -1.31 0.70
CA TYR A 50 -41.01 -1.69 -0.38
C TYR A 50 -39.86 -0.70 -0.53
N LEU A 51 -40.12 0.60 -0.39
CA LEU A 51 -39.10 1.64 -0.44
C LEU A 51 -38.10 1.51 0.72
N ASP A 52 -38.59 1.27 1.94
CA ASP A 52 -37.75 1.06 3.11
C ASP A 52 -36.83 -0.17 2.96
N LYS A 53 -37.42 -1.28 2.48
CA LYS A 53 -36.65 -2.49 2.16
C LYS A 53 -35.60 -2.24 1.08
N TYR A 54 -35.95 -1.48 0.03
CA TYR A 54 -35.03 -1.15 -1.05
C TYR A 54 -33.84 -0.32 -0.53
N ASN A 55 -34.11 0.71 0.27
CA ASN A 55 -33.07 1.57 0.84
C ASN A 55 -32.15 0.78 1.78
N THR A 56 -32.71 -0.06 2.66
CA THR A 56 -31.92 -0.94 3.54
C THR A 56 -31.01 -1.87 2.74
N THR A 57 -31.54 -2.47 1.67
CA THR A 57 -30.76 -3.37 0.80
C THR A 57 -29.66 -2.62 0.07
N LEU A 58 -29.93 -1.39 -0.38
CA LEU A 58 -28.96 -0.54 -1.05
C LEU A 58 -27.80 -0.14 -0.12
N GLU A 59 -28.11 0.19 1.14
CA GLU A 59 -27.10 0.46 2.16
C GLU A 59 -26.20 -0.74 2.42
N GLN A 60 -26.78 -1.93 2.57
CA GLN A 60 -26.03 -3.18 2.73
C GLN A 60 -25.12 -3.47 1.52
N TYR A 61 -25.63 -3.27 0.30
CA TYR A 61 -24.84 -3.45 -0.91
C TYR A 61 -23.65 -2.49 -0.97
N ASN A 62 -23.85 -1.22 -0.61
CA ASN A 62 -22.77 -0.23 -0.57
C ASN A 62 -21.73 -0.56 0.50
N GLN A 63 -22.14 -1.07 1.65
CA GLN A 63 -21.22 -1.55 2.69
C GLN A 63 -20.37 -2.72 2.20
N LEU A 64 -21.00 -3.71 1.56
CA LEU A 64 -20.28 -4.86 0.98
C LEU A 64 -19.30 -4.44 -0.12
N LEU A 65 -19.63 -3.43 -0.92
CA LEU A 65 -18.70 -2.91 -1.93
C LEU A 65 -17.43 -2.33 -1.29
N VAL A 66 -17.58 -1.55 -0.21
CA VAL A 66 -16.44 -1.00 0.52
C VAL A 66 -15.62 -2.12 1.16
N GLU A 67 -16.28 -3.08 1.82
CA GLU A 67 -15.59 -4.22 2.44
C GLU A 67 -14.81 -5.04 1.40
N ASN A 68 -15.40 -5.36 0.26
CA ASN A 68 -14.71 -6.06 -0.83
C ASN A 68 -13.51 -5.29 -1.36
N ALA A 69 -13.60 -3.96 -1.47
CA ALA A 69 -12.46 -3.14 -1.89
C ALA A 69 -11.31 -3.24 -0.87
N THR A 70 -11.61 -3.11 0.42
CA THR A 70 -10.59 -3.21 1.48
C THR A 70 -9.96 -4.61 1.57
N LEU A 71 -10.76 -5.67 1.43
CA LEU A 71 -10.26 -7.04 1.44
C LEU A 71 -9.39 -7.33 0.22
N LYS A 72 -9.72 -6.74 -0.93
CA LYS A 72 -8.90 -6.89 -2.14
C LYS A 72 -7.55 -6.21 -1.99
N GLU A 73 -7.50 -5.00 -1.44
CA GLU A 73 -6.24 -4.32 -1.13
C GLU A 73 -5.39 -5.12 -0.13
N ALA A 74 -6.00 -5.64 0.93
CA ALA A 74 -5.30 -6.49 1.91
C ALA A 74 -4.83 -7.82 1.31
N LEU A 75 -5.59 -8.39 0.37
CA LEU A 75 -5.20 -9.60 -0.33
C LEU A 75 -4.02 -9.34 -1.28
N ASP A 76 -4.05 -8.23 -2.01
CA ASP A 76 -2.94 -7.81 -2.89
C ASP A 76 -1.66 -7.57 -2.07
N GLU A 77 -1.77 -7.01 -0.86
CA GLU A 77 -0.65 -6.88 0.10
C GLU A 77 -0.15 -8.25 0.60
N TYR A 78 -1.06 -9.17 0.95
CA TYR A 78 -0.69 -10.51 1.45
C TYR A 78 -0.12 -11.42 0.36
N GLN A 79 -0.58 -11.26 -0.89
CA GLN A 79 -0.16 -12.06 -2.04
C GLN A 79 1.02 -11.46 -2.80
N GLU A 80 1.67 -10.42 -2.27
CA GLU A 80 2.83 -9.83 -2.93
C GLU A 80 3.85 -10.92 -3.27
N ALA A 81 4.11 -11.09 -4.57
CA ALA A 81 4.94 -12.17 -5.06
C ALA A 81 6.35 -12.02 -4.48
N THR A 82 6.78 -13.01 -3.71
CA THR A 82 8.11 -13.02 -3.11
C THR A 82 9.06 -13.87 -3.93
N ILE A 83 10.32 -13.44 -4.03
CA ILE A 83 11.38 -14.04 -4.83
C ILE A 83 12.45 -14.56 -3.86
N PRO A 84 12.80 -15.86 -3.89
CA PRO A 84 13.92 -16.37 -3.11
C PRO A 84 15.20 -15.67 -3.58
N THR A 85 15.93 -15.05 -2.67
CA THR A 85 16.97 -14.09 -3.02
C THR A 85 18.27 -14.36 -2.26
N LYS A 86 19.38 -14.13 -2.94
CA LYS A 86 20.72 -14.05 -2.38
C LYS A 86 21.37 -12.69 -2.67
N VAL A 87 22.30 -12.31 -1.82
CA VAL A 87 23.13 -11.10 -2.01
C VAL A 87 24.44 -11.48 -2.66
N VAL A 88 24.86 -10.69 -3.65
CA VAL A 88 26.15 -10.83 -4.33
C VAL A 88 26.82 -9.46 -4.52
N GLY A 89 28.13 -9.50 -4.78
CA GLY A 89 28.93 -8.31 -5.07
C GLY A 89 29.46 -7.63 -3.80
N GLY A 90 29.71 -6.33 -3.90
CA GLY A 90 30.40 -5.61 -2.85
C GLY A 90 30.36 -4.11 -3.03
N PHE A 91 31.12 -3.40 -2.22
CA PHE A 91 31.17 -1.96 -2.21
C PHE A 91 32.56 -1.44 -1.87
N SER A 92 32.90 -0.26 -2.38
CA SER A 92 34.10 0.46 -1.99
C SER A 92 33.80 1.48 -0.92
N ALA A 93 34.61 1.52 0.13
CA ALA A 93 34.48 2.49 1.19
C ALA A 93 35.85 2.91 1.76
N THR A 94 35.94 4.16 2.18
CA THR A 94 37.12 4.69 2.86
C THR A 94 37.10 4.27 4.33
N VAL A 95 38.20 3.68 4.81
CA VAL A 95 38.37 3.33 6.22
C VAL A 95 38.58 4.61 7.03
N ARG A 96 37.69 4.88 7.97
CA ARG A 96 37.76 6.04 8.87
C ARG A 96 38.45 5.71 10.18
N ASP A 97 38.22 4.52 10.69
CA ASP A 97 38.82 4.03 11.92
C ASP A 97 38.68 2.50 12.01
N VAL A 98 39.40 1.88 12.94
CA VAL A 98 39.27 0.45 13.27
C VAL A 98 39.20 0.32 14.79
N MET A 99 38.16 -0.32 15.29
CA MET A 99 37.87 -0.43 16.72
C MET A 99 37.61 -1.87 17.17
N PRO A 100 37.71 -2.14 18.47
CA PRO A 100 37.23 -3.39 19.05
C PRO A 100 35.72 -3.55 18.92
N ASP A 101 35.26 -4.79 18.91
CA ASP A 101 33.84 -5.09 19.11
C ASP A 101 33.51 -5.00 20.60
N TYR A 102 33.16 -3.81 21.08
CA TYR A 102 32.89 -3.54 22.50
C TYR A 102 31.74 -4.36 23.11
N CYS A 103 30.99 -5.15 22.33
CA CYS A 103 30.03 -6.11 22.88
C CYS A 103 30.70 -7.40 23.37
N LEU A 104 31.80 -7.82 22.73
CA LEU A 104 32.43 -9.11 22.96
C LEU A 104 33.89 -9.00 23.43
N ASP A 105 34.59 -7.96 22.98
CA ASP A 105 36.01 -7.72 23.23
C ASP A 105 36.33 -6.22 23.17
N PHE A 106 36.80 -5.67 24.29
CA PHE A 106 37.11 -4.24 24.43
C PHE A 106 38.52 -3.86 23.94
N THR A 107 39.30 -4.82 23.44
CA THR A 107 40.73 -4.66 23.19
C THR A 107 41.15 -5.00 21.77
N THR A 108 40.60 -6.06 21.17
CA THR A 108 41.04 -6.53 19.86
C THR A 108 40.27 -5.82 18.75
N PRO A 109 40.94 -5.07 17.85
CA PRO A 109 40.27 -4.43 16.73
C PRO A 109 39.66 -5.47 15.77
N GLN A 110 38.36 -5.39 15.53
CA GLN A 110 37.61 -6.34 14.69
C GLN A 110 36.55 -5.66 13.81
N VAL A 111 36.26 -4.39 14.09
CA VAL A 111 35.22 -3.59 13.44
C VAL A 111 35.87 -2.41 12.73
N ALA A 112 35.57 -2.21 11.45
CA ALA A 112 35.97 -1.01 10.72
C ALA A 112 34.82 0.00 10.69
N ILE A 113 35.13 1.27 10.93
CA ILE A 113 34.26 2.39 10.54
C ILE A 113 34.61 2.75 9.11
N VAL A 114 33.62 2.71 8.22
CA VAL A 114 33.81 2.96 6.80
C VAL A 114 32.85 4.03 6.29
N THR A 115 33.17 4.66 5.17
CA THR A 115 32.27 5.63 4.51
C THR A 115 32.26 5.38 3.01
N CYS A 116 31.09 5.13 2.45
CA CYS A 116 30.89 5.05 1.00
C CYS A 116 30.93 6.45 0.38
N PHE A 117 31.08 6.53 -0.95
CA PHE A 117 31.06 7.80 -1.66
C PHE A 117 29.73 8.55 -1.43
N GLN A 118 29.81 9.80 -0.98
CA GLN A 118 28.65 10.66 -0.66
C GLN A 118 27.68 10.10 0.40
N ASP A 119 28.12 9.17 1.24
CA ASP A 119 27.31 8.60 2.32
C ASP A 119 27.87 8.93 3.72
N GLY A 120 27.09 8.65 4.76
CA GLY A 120 27.52 8.73 6.15
C GLY A 120 28.38 7.54 6.58
N PRO A 121 29.14 7.66 7.69
CA PRO A 121 29.90 6.55 8.22
C PRO A 121 29.00 5.45 8.81
N PHE A 122 29.41 4.19 8.66
CA PHE A 122 28.79 3.02 9.30
C PHE A 122 29.86 1.98 9.67
N THR A 123 29.49 1.01 10.50
CA THR A 123 30.41 -0.01 11.02
C THR A 123 30.23 -1.34 10.33
N ILE A 124 31.33 -2.04 10.07
CA ILE A 124 31.33 -3.40 9.52
C ILE A 124 32.23 -4.31 10.34
N PHE A 125 31.77 -5.54 10.60
CA PHE A 125 32.58 -6.57 11.22
C PHE A 125 33.44 -7.25 10.16
N ILE A 126 34.76 -7.24 10.35
CA ILE A 126 35.73 -7.79 9.39
C ILE A 126 36.64 -8.86 10.01
N GLY A 127 36.64 -8.96 11.34
CA GLY A 127 37.47 -9.87 12.11
C GLY A 127 38.91 -9.35 12.29
N GLU A 128 39.59 -9.88 13.31
CA GLU A 128 40.90 -9.40 13.78
C GLU A 128 41.97 -9.39 12.68
N GLU A 129 42.13 -10.51 11.97
CA GLU A 129 43.20 -10.65 10.98
C GLU A 129 43.07 -9.66 9.82
N ARG A 130 41.83 -9.37 9.40
CA ARG A 130 41.58 -8.40 8.33
C ARG A 130 41.73 -6.97 8.85
N ALA A 131 41.28 -6.71 10.08
CA ALA A 131 41.38 -5.40 10.72
C ALA A 131 42.83 -4.90 10.82
N LYS A 132 43.79 -5.78 11.13
CA LYS A 132 45.23 -5.46 11.18
C LYS A 132 45.81 -4.98 9.83
N GLY A 133 45.19 -5.38 8.72
CA GLY A 133 45.66 -5.06 7.36
C GLY A 133 45.09 -3.77 6.77
N LEU A 134 44.20 -3.08 7.48
CA LEU A 134 43.58 -1.85 7.00
C LEU A 134 44.36 -0.61 7.39
N THR A 135 44.56 0.28 6.42
CA THR A 135 45.14 1.60 6.64
C THR A 135 44.02 2.65 6.70
N ILE A 136 44.01 3.46 7.76
CA ILE A 136 43.05 4.56 7.91
C ILE A 136 43.29 5.60 6.81
N GLY A 137 42.20 6.06 6.18
CA GLY A 137 42.21 7.02 5.07
C GLY A 137 42.24 6.38 3.68
N GLU A 138 42.59 5.09 3.58
CA GLU A 138 42.60 4.35 2.32
C GLU A 138 41.20 3.81 1.98
N THR A 139 40.96 3.61 0.68
CA THR A 139 39.69 3.07 0.17
C THR A 139 39.86 1.62 -0.27
N TYR A 140 39.01 0.75 0.27
CA TYR A 140 39.03 -0.68 0.01
C TYR A 140 37.71 -1.10 -0.62
N TYR A 141 37.77 -2.13 -1.46
CA TYR A 141 36.62 -2.88 -1.93
C TYR A 141 36.34 -4.04 -0.95
N PHE A 142 35.13 -4.05 -0.39
CA PHE A 142 34.61 -5.05 0.52
C PHE A 142 33.61 -5.92 -0.23
N GLU A 143 33.95 -7.19 -0.41
CA GLU A 143 33.11 -8.15 -1.11
C GLU A 143 32.30 -8.97 -0.11
N PHE A 144 30.99 -9.02 -0.31
CA PHE A 144 30.12 -9.87 0.49
C PHE A 144 30.35 -11.34 0.13
N LYS A 145 30.26 -12.19 1.16
CA LYS A 145 30.04 -13.60 0.95
C LYS A 145 28.68 -13.80 0.32
N GLU A 146 28.61 -14.57 -0.76
CA GLU A 146 27.33 -14.97 -1.34
C GLU A 146 26.47 -15.66 -0.28
N THR A 147 25.33 -15.06 0.05
CA THR A 147 24.49 -15.46 1.19
C THR A 147 23.02 -15.41 0.79
N GLU A 148 22.30 -16.49 1.06
CA GLU A 148 20.84 -16.52 0.93
C GLU A 148 20.20 -15.68 2.04
N ILE A 149 19.35 -14.74 1.66
CA ILE A 149 18.73 -13.79 2.60
C ILE A 149 17.21 -14.01 2.77
N GLY A 150 16.72 -15.16 2.31
CA GLY A 150 15.31 -15.52 2.36
C GLY A 150 14.56 -15.06 1.11
N ARG A 151 13.44 -14.35 1.28
CA ARG A 151 12.58 -13.93 0.18
C ARG A 151 12.33 -12.43 0.25
N LEU A 152 12.49 -11.75 -0.88
CA LEU A 152 12.15 -10.34 -1.05
C LEU A 152 10.86 -10.19 -1.83
N THR A 153 10.11 -9.12 -1.62
CA THR A 153 9.05 -8.71 -2.54
C THR A 153 9.62 -8.40 -3.92
N GLU A 154 8.81 -8.53 -4.97
CA GLU A 154 9.21 -8.15 -6.32
C GLU A 154 9.68 -6.68 -6.39
N LYS A 155 9.06 -5.79 -5.62
CA LYS A 155 9.45 -4.38 -5.52
C LYS A 155 10.84 -4.19 -4.90
N GLU A 156 11.12 -4.88 -3.79
CA GLU A 156 12.44 -4.83 -3.15
C GLU A 156 13.53 -5.41 -4.04
N PHE A 157 13.24 -6.53 -4.71
CA PHE A 157 14.16 -7.17 -5.66
C PHE A 157 14.48 -6.26 -6.85
N ASN A 158 13.47 -5.58 -7.42
CA ASN A 158 13.61 -4.76 -8.62
C ASN A 158 14.17 -3.35 -8.39
N ASN A 159 14.31 -2.88 -7.13
CA ASN A 159 14.94 -1.59 -6.84
C ASN A 159 16.44 -1.54 -7.22
N GLY A 160 17.04 -2.67 -7.63
CA GLY A 160 18.27 -2.74 -8.43
C GLY A 160 19.58 -2.52 -7.67
N TRP A 161 19.57 -1.74 -6.58
CA TRP A 161 20.74 -1.46 -5.76
C TRP A 161 20.43 -1.71 -4.29
N ALA A 162 21.21 -2.61 -3.68
CA ALA A 162 21.14 -2.83 -2.25
C ALA A 162 22.14 -1.89 -1.55
N ASP A 163 21.63 -0.98 -0.74
CA ASP A 163 22.45 -0.16 0.16
C ASP A 163 23.28 -1.10 1.06
N PRO A 164 24.63 -1.05 1.01
CA PRO A 164 25.49 -1.94 1.78
C PRO A 164 25.21 -1.89 3.27
N LYS A 165 24.90 -0.71 3.80
CA LYS A 165 24.58 -0.52 5.21
C LYS A 165 23.34 -1.32 5.58
N LYS A 166 22.26 -1.19 4.79
CA LYS A 166 21.02 -1.95 4.99
C LYS A 166 21.24 -3.45 4.84
N VAL A 167 22.04 -3.87 3.87
CA VAL A 167 22.34 -5.30 3.67
C VAL A 167 22.98 -5.90 4.92
N ILE A 168 23.95 -5.18 5.50
CA ILE A 168 24.64 -5.62 6.70
C ILE A 168 23.73 -5.58 7.92
N GLU A 169 23.03 -4.47 8.14
CA GLU A 169 22.15 -4.27 9.31
C GLU A 169 20.94 -5.22 9.31
N GLN A 170 20.36 -5.51 8.14
CA GLN A 170 19.14 -6.29 8.04
C GLN A 170 19.38 -7.79 7.86
N TYR A 171 20.40 -8.17 7.08
CA TYR A 171 20.63 -9.57 6.72
C TYR A 171 21.92 -10.15 7.30
N GLY A 172 22.77 -9.34 7.94
CA GLY A 172 23.99 -9.82 8.58
C GLY A 172 24.99 -10.48 7.62
N VAL A 173 24.99 -10.05 6.35
CA VAL A 173 25.84 -10.67 5.31
C VAL A 173 27.31 -10.42 5.62
N PRO A 174 28.13 -11.49 5.77
CA PRO A 174 29.53 -11.32 6.15
C PRO A 174 30.38 -10.85 4.97
N ILE A 175 31.48 -10.16 5.28
CA ILE A 175 32.51 -9.80 4.30
C ILE A 175 33.44 -11.00 4.08
N GLU A 176 33.58 -11.42 2.81
CA GLU A 176 34.44 -12.53 2.42
C GLU A 176 35.87 -12.03 2.12
N THR A 177 35.97 -11.02 1.25
CA THR A 177 37.23 -10.51 0.73
C THR A 177 37.35 -9.01 0.93
N ILE A 178 38.56 -8.54 1.25
CA ILE A 178 38.90 -7.12 1.33
C ILE A 178 40.18 -6.88 0.55
N ARG A 179 40.19 -5.85 -0.30
CA ARG A 179 41.36 -5.44 -1.08
C ARG A 179 41.32 -3.94 -1.37
N LEU A 180 42.44 -3.34 -1.75
CA LEU A 180 42.42 -1.95 -2.23
C LEU A 180 41.43 -1.80 -3.39
N ALA A 181 40.67 -0.71 -3.35
CA ALA A 181 39.75 -0.37 -4.43
C ALA A 181 40.53 0.01 -5.69
N LYS A 182 40.03 -0.42 -6.84
CA LYS A 182 40.56 0.01 -8.14
C LYS A 182 39.96 1.35 -8.54
N GLU A 183 40.58 2.01 -9.50
CA GLU A 183 40.10 3.31 -10.01
C GLU A 183 38.65 3.24 -10.54
N ASP A 184 38.26 2.12 -11.18
CA ASP A 184 36.90 1.85 -11.69
C ASP A 184 35.91 1.33 -10.62
N GLU A 185 36.29 1.46 -9.35
CA GLU A 185 35.49 1.10 -8.18
C GLU A 185 35.35 2.28 -7.21
N LEU A 186 35.70 3.49 -7.64
CA LEU A 186 35.59 4.71 -6.85
C LEU A 186 34.40 5.56 -7.30
N GLY A 187 34.02 6.54 -6.47
CA GLY A 187 32.96 7.49 -6.83
C GLY A 187 31.60 6.80 -7.00
N LEU A 188 30.94 7.08 -8.12
CA LEU A 188 29.62 6.51 -8.44
C LEU A 188 29.67 4.99 -8.72
N GLU A 189 30.83 4.46 -9.11
CA GLU A 189 31.02 3.03 -9.38
C GLU A 189 31.41 2.23 -8.12
N SER A 190 31.37 2.88 -6.96
CA SER A 190 31.72 2.26 -5.67
C SER A 190 30.72 1.22 -5.20
N LEU A 191 29.48 1.25 -5.68
CA LEU A 191 28.45 0.31 -5.27
C LEU A 191 28.26 -0.76 -6.36
N LYS A 192 28.51 -2.02 -6.02
CA LYS A 192 28.33 -3.17 -6.94
C LYS A 192 27.49 -4.28 -6.31
N VAL A 193 26.76 -3.99 -5.22
CA VAL A 193 25.89 -4.92 -4.50
C VAL A 193 24.59 -5.13 -5.28
N ARG A 194 24.20 -6.39 -5.47
CA ARG A 194 22.98 -6.76 -6.18
C ARG A 194 22.27 -7.94 -5.51
N PHE A 195 20.97 -8.02 -5.77
CA PHE A 195 20.16 -9.19 -5.46
C PHE A 195 20.09 -10.11 -6.67
N GLU A 196 20.21 -11.41 -6.43
CA GLU A 196 20.02 -12.46 -7.44
C GLU A 196 19.01 -13.49 -6.94
N ILE A 197 18.36 -14.19 -7.86
CA ILE A 197 17.45 -15.29 -7.52
C ILE A 197 18.27 -16.44 -6.92
N SER A 198 17.90 -16.89 -5.72
CA SER A 198 18.47 -18.10 -5.13
C SER A 198 17.93 -19.34 -5.86
N ARG A 199 18.82 -20.26 -6.23
CA ARG A 199 18.47 -21.49 -6.96
C ARG A 199 18.32 -22.68 -6.04
#